data_AF-A0AA41SME3-F1
#
_entry.id   AF-A0AA41SME3-F1
#
_cell.length_a   1.000
_cell.length_b   1.000
_cell.length_c   1.000
_cell.angle_alpha   90.00
_cell.angle_beta   90.00
_cell.angle_gamma   90.00
#
_symmetry.space_group_name_H-M   'P 1'
#
loop_
_entity.id
_entity.type
_entity.pdbx_description
1 polymer ?
#
loop_
_entity_poly.entity_id
_entity_poly.type
_entity_poly.pdbx_seq_one_letter_code
_entity_poly.pdbx_strand_id
1 'polypeptide(L)'
;MVTATYDTQMIRTLNMFESLTDVEARDCIINDEEAYFIVPEGKAGMAIGKGGKVVQKVQDQLGKTVKIYEYHDNVGAFVNNLVPGDIRGVTVEDEERHKKVSINVPNSNKGKVLGREGERIETIREVLARTHNVDEVKVE
;
A
#
# COMPACT_ATOMS: atom_id res chain seq x y z
N MET A 1 -19.15 -0.71 -5.87
CA MET A 1 -17.97 -0.85 -6.75
C MET A 1 -17.29 0.51 -6.82
N VAL A 2 -16.18 0.68 -6.10
CA VAL A 2 -15.31 1.85 -6.29
C VAL A 2 -14.55 1.59 -7.59
N THR A 3 -15.01 2.19 -8.68
CA THR A 3 -14.23 2.21 -9.92
C THR A 3 -13.00 3.05 -9.61
N ALA A 4 -11.80 2.44 -9.62
CA ALA A 4 -10.56 3.19 -9.59
C ALA A 4 -10.53 4.05 -10.86
N THR A 5 -11.01 5.30 -10.76
CA THR A 5 -10.86 6.28 -11.82
C THR A 5 -9.38 6.64 -11.80
N TYR A 6 -8.60 6.01 -12.67
CA TYR A 6 -7.21 6.38 -12.91
C TYR A 6 -7.21 7.81 -13.44
N ASP A 7 -7.12 8.77 -12.53
CA ASP A 7 -6.98 10.17 -12.88
C ASP A 7 -5.70 10.34 -13.70
N THR A 8 -5.67 11.34 -14.57
CA THR A 8 -4.52 11.65 -15.42
C THR A 8 -3.25 11.84 -14.58
N GLN A 9 -3.38 12.33 -13.35
CA GLN A 9 -2.29 12.48 -12.39
C GLN A 9 -1.71 11.13 -11.95
N MET A 10 -2.56 10.13 -11.73
CA MET A 10 -2.16 8.79 -11.31
C MET A 10 -1.33 8.11 -12.41
N ILE A 11 -1.83 8.14 -13.66
CA ILE A 11 -1.12 7.56 -14.81
C ILE A 11 0.25 8.23 -15.00
N ARG A 12 0.31 9.56 -14.90
CA ARG A 12 1.58 10.30 -14.97
C ARG A 12 2.55 9.89 -13.87
N THR A 13 2.04 9.67 -12.66
CA THR A 13 2.86 9.27 -11.50
C THR A 13 3.40 7.85 -11.66
N LEU A 14 2.59 6.92 -12.14
CA LEU A 14 3.03 5.56 -12.43
C LEU A 14 4.11 5.54 -13.52
N ASN A 15 3.91 6.26 -14.63
CA ASN A 15 4.91 6.34 -15.70
C ASN A 15 6.21 7.00 -15.23
N MET A 16 6.11 8.03 -14.38
CA MET A 16 7.26 8.68 -13.77
C MET A 16 8.02 7.71 -12.85
N PHE A 17 7.30 6.96 -12.02
CA PHE A 17 7.90 5.93 -11.16
C PHE A 17 8.63 4.88 -11.98
N GLU A 18 7.99 4.33 -13.01
CA GLU A 18 8.60 3.35 -13.91
C GLU A 18 9.86 3.89 -14.59
N SER A 19 9.81 5.10 -15.13
CA SER A 19 10.95 5.77 -15.78
C SER A 19 12.16 5.96 -14.85
N LEU A 20 11.91 6.21 -13.55
CA LEU A 20 12.97 6.40 -12.56
C LEU A 20 13.50 5.08 -11.99
N THR A 21 12.65 4.06 -11.91
CA THR A 21 12.91 2.83 -11.14
C THR A 21 13.12 1.58 -11.98
N ASP A 22 12.75 1.61 -13.26
CA ASP A 22 12.68 0.45 -14.16
C ASP A 22 11.73 -0.66 -13.64
N VAL A 23 10.73 -0.25 -12.84
CA VAL A 23 9.72 -1.13 -12.24
C VAL A 23 8.33 -0.60 -12.56
N GLU A 24 7.53 -1.42 -13.24
CA GLU A 24 6.11 -1.18 -13.49
C GLU A 24 5.32 -1.36 -12.18
N ALA A 25 4.97 -0.26 -11.53
CA ALA A 25 4.08 -0.28 -10.37
C ALA A 25 2.64 -0.61 -10.81
N ARG A 26 1.97 -1.47 -10.05
CA ARG A 26 0.57 -1.90 -10.27
C ARG A 26 -0.43 -0.81 -9.87
N ASP A 27 -0.14 -0.10 -8.80
CA ASP A 27 -1.02 0.92 -8.24
C ASP A 27 -0.18 1.94 -7.45
N CYS A 28 -0.73 3.13 -7.27
CA CYS A 28 -0.19 4.12 -6.35
C CYS A 28 -1.31 4.88 -5.63
N ILE A 29 -1.07 5.18 -4.36
CA ILE A 29 -1.92 6.05 -3.55
C ILE A 29 -1.06 7.18 -3.01
N ILE A 30 -1.49 8.41 -3.25
CA ILE A 30 -0.74 9.60 -2.90
C ILE A 30 -1.61 10.43 -1.97
N ASN A 31 -1.11 10.68 -0.77
CA ASN A 31 -1.70 11.62 0.18
C ASN A 31 -0.77 12.83 0.34
N ASP A 32 -1.07 13.73 1.27
CA ASP A 32 -0.33 14.99 1.40
C ASP A 32 1.16 14.81 1.77
N GLU A 33 1.49 13.82 2.58
CA GLU A 33 2.85 13.61 3.10
C GLU A 33 3.57 12.41 2.46
N GLU A 34 2.83 11.41 2.00
CA GLU A 34 3.32 10.10 1.63
C GLU A 34 2.77 9.62 0.27
N ALA A 35 3.58 8.87 -0.46
CA ALA A 35 3.22 8.19 -1.70
C ALA A 35 3.49 6.69 -1.56
N TYR A 36 2.45 5.89 -1.69
CA TYR A 36 2.46 4.44 -1.58
C TYR A 36 2.46 3.85 -2.99
N PHE A 37 3.46 3.04 -3.32
CA PHE A 37 3.55 2.32 -4.58
C PHE A 37 3.42 0.82 -4.35
N ILE A 38 2.55 0.17 -5.10
CA ILE A 38 2.40 -1.28 -5.10
C ILE A 38 3.14 -1.83 -6.31
N VAL A 39 4.19 -2.62 -6.08
CA VAL A 39 5.02 -3.22 -7.13
C VAL A 39 4.82 -4.73 -7.18
N PRO A 40 5.18 -5.41 -8.28
CA PRO A 40 5.18 -6.87 -8.33
C PRO A 40 6.09 -7.48 -7.25
N GLU A 41 5.77 -8.70 -6.83
CA GLU A 41 6.58 -9.46 -5.86
C GLU A 41 8.05 -9.58 -6.31
N GLY A 42 8.98 -9.38 -5.37
CA GLY A 42 10.42 -9.40 -5.61
C GLY A 42 10.99 -8.16 -6.33
N LYS A 43 10.18 -7.14 -6.64
CA LYS A 43 10.64 -5.93 -7.34
C LYS A 43 10.93 -4.75 -6.43
N ALA A 44 10.57 -4.78 -5.14
CA ALA A 44 10.78 -3.64 -4.26
C ALA A 44 12.26 -3.28 -4.13
N GLY A 45 13.16 -4.28 -4.06
CA GLY A 45 14.60 -4.04 -4.01
C GLY A 45 15.14 -3.26 -5.22
N MET A 46 14.62 -3.53 -6.42
CA MET A 46 14.97 -2.81 -7.64
C MET A 46 14.48 -1.36 -7.57
N ALA A 47 13.21 -1.16 -7.17
CA ALA A 47 12.62 0.17 -7.07
C ALA A 47 13.24 1.04 -5.96
N ILE A 48 13.70 0.43 -4.87
CA ILE A 48 14.45 1.12 -3.81
C ILE A 48 15.85 1.49 -4.30
N GLY A 49 16.50 0.55 -5.00
CA GLY A 49 17.86 0.69 -5.51
C GLY A 49 18.93 0.62 -4.41
N LYS A 50 20.19 0.50 -4.84
CA LYS A 50 21.34 0.33 -3.92
C LYS A 50 21.46 1.51 -2.96
N GLY A 51 21.29 1.26 -1.66
CA GLY A 51 21.35 2.27 -0.60
C GLY A 51 20.22 3.30 -0.68
N GLY A 52 19.08 2.95 -1.30
CA GLY A 52 17.92 3.84 -1.42
C GLY A 52 18.06 4.95 -2.47
N LYS A 53 19.11 4.93 -3.30
CA LYS A 53 19.39 6.00 -4.27
C LYS A 53 18.30 6.18 -5.33
N VAL A 54 17.55 5.12 -5.66
CA VAL A 54 16.49 5.19 -6.67
C VAL A 54 15.23 5.76 -6.05
N VAL A 55 14.78 5.21 -4.91
CA VAL A 55 13.62 5.76 -4.19
C VAL A 55 13.82 7.22 -3.77
N GLN A 56 15.05 7.64 -3.43
CA GLN A 56 15.33 9.04 -3.13
C GLN A 56 14.99 9.96 -4.31
N LYS A 57 15.30 9.57 -5.56
CA LYS A 57 14.93 10.36 -6.74
C LYS A 57 13.42 10.47 -6.90
N VAL A 58 12.69 9.39 -6.60
CA VAL A 58 11.22 9.40 -6.63
C VAL A 58 10.68 10.36 -5.56
N GLN A 59 11.25 10.35 -4.36
CA GLN A 59 10.89 11.30 -3.29
C GLN A 59 11.15 12.74 -3.68
N ASP A 60 12.33 13.02 -4.25
CA ASP A 60 12.71 14.37 -4.68
C ASP A 60 11.77 14.90 -5.77
N GLN A 61 11.32 14.04 -6.67
CA GLN A 61 10.39 14.38 -7.74
C GLN A 61 8.95 14.61 -7.25
N LEU A 62 8.51 13.83 -6.24
CA LEU A 62 7.15 13.93 -5.69
C LEU A 62 7.02 14.94 -4.53
N GLY A 63 8.13 15.29 -3.88
CA GLY A 63 8.15 16.07 -2.64
C GLY A 63 7.48 15.36 -1.47
N LYS A 64 7.42 14.02 -1.49
CA LYS A 64 6.70 13.17 -0.53
C LYS A 64 7.55 12.00 -0.08
N THR A 65 7.27 11.47 1.10
CA THR A 65 7.89 10.23 1.58
C THR A 65 7.36 9.06 0.75
N VAL A 66 8.26 8.28 0.15
CA VAL A 66 7.86 7.18 -0.73
C VAL A 66 7.94 5.85 0.01
N LYS A 67 6.84 5.10 -0.02
CA LYS A 67 6.73 3.74 0.51
C LYS A 67 6.44 2.77 -0.61
N ILE A 68 7.19 1.69 -0.68
CA ILE A 68 7.09 0.69 -1.74
C ILE A 68 6.72 -0.63 -1.09
N TYR A 69 5.62 -1.23 -1.56
CA TYR A 69 5.10 -2.50 -1.06
C TYR A 69 4.99 -3.50 -2.21
N GLU A 70 5.29 -4.75 -1.92
CA GLU A 70 5.15 -5.85 -2.87
C GLU A 70 3.75 -6.41 -2.82
N TYR A 71 3.12 -6.51 -3.98
CA TYR A 71 1.83 -7.16 -4.15
C TYR A 71 1.95 -8.66 -3.87
N HIS A 72 0.95 -9.22 -3.20
CA HIS A 72 0.77 -10.67 -3.07
C HIS A 72 -0.69 -11.03 -3.34
N ASP A 73 -0.94 -12.12 -4.07
CA ASP A 73 -2.31 -12.60 -4.34
C ASP A 73 -3.04 -13.01 -3.04
N ASN A 74 -2.28 -13.52 -2.05
CA ASN A 74 -2.82 -13.85 -0.74
C ASN A 74 -3.00 -12.58 0.11
N VAL A 75 -4.26 -12.24 0.41
CA VAL A 75 -4.63 -11.06 1.21
C VAL A 75 -3.93 -11.04 2.58
N GLY A 76 -3.82 -12.19 3.26
CA GLY A 76 -3.15 -12.26 4.57
C GLY A 76 -1.66 -11.91 4.49
N ALA A 77 -0.95 -12.46 3.50
CA ALA A 77 0.45 -12.12 3.24
C ALA A 77 0.61 -10.65 2.82
N PHE A 78 -0.30 -10.15 2.00
CA PHE A 78 -0.27 -8.75 1.57
C PHE A 78 -0.52 -7.77 2.73
N VAL A 79 -1.50 -8.05 3.59
CA VAL A 79 -1.73 -7.28 4.83
C VAL A 79 -0.50 -7.30 5.73
N ASN A 80 0.15 -8.45 5.87
CA ASN A 80 1.38 -8.55 6.66
C ASN A 80 2.53 -7.68 6.10
N ASN A 81 2.55 -7.44 4.78
CA ASN A 81 3.50 -6.54 4.14
C ASN A 81 3.11 -5.05 4.34
N LEU A 82 1.83 -4.72 4.23
CA LEU A 82 1.32 -3.35 4.33
C LEU A 82 1.38 -2.79 5.77
N VAL A 83 1.08 -3.65 6.75
CA VAL A 83 0.94 -3.24 8.15
C VAL A 83 2.33 -3.13 8.80
N PRO A 84 2.68 -1.99 9.40
CA PRO A 84 3.96 -1.84 10.09
C PRO A 84 3.98 -2.68 11.38
N GLY A 85 5.06 -3.42 11.60
CA GLY A 85 5.32 -4.16 12.84
C GLY A 85 4.53 -5.48 12.95
N ASP A 86 4.60 -6.10 14.12
CA ASP A 86 4.01 -7.42 14.32
C ASP A 86 2.47 -7.36 14.35
N ILE A 87 1.85 -8.30 13.65
CA ILE A 87 0.43 -8.63 13.73
C ILE A 87 0.26 -9.99 14.39
N ARG A 88 -0.84 -10.17 15.14
CA ARG A 88 -1.19 -11.46 15.77
C ARG A 88 -1.91 -12.39 14.81
N GLY A 89 -2.59 -11.83 13.81
CA GLY A 89 -3.29 -12.59 12.79
C GLY A 89 -4.14 -11.71 11.89
N VAL A 90 -4.51 -12.27 10.74
CA VAL A 90 -5.46 -11.67 9.80
C VAL A 90 -6.59 -12.67 9.58
N THR A 91 -7.82 -12.22 9.76
CA THR A 91 -9.02 -12.99 9.42
C THR A 91 -9.61 -12.38 8.16
N VAL A 92 -9.82 -13.22 7.14
CA VAL A 92 -10.46 -12.82 5.89
C VAL A 92 -11.82 -13.53 5.82
N GLU A 93 -12.89 -12.76 5.84
CA GLU A 93 -14.26 -13.20 5.66
C GLU A 93 -14.68 -12.83 4.23
N ASP A 94 -14.85 -13.82 3.37
CA ASP A 94 -15.24 -13.64 1.97
C ASP A 94 -16.66 -14.19 1.79
N GLU A 95 -17.66 -13.34 2.07
CA GLU A 95 -19.06 -13.65 1.78
C GLU A 95 -19.37 -13.23 0.33
N GLU A 96 -20.32 -13.90 -0.36
CA GLU A 96 -20.55 -13.80 -1.81
C GLU A 96 -20.61 -12.37 -2.41
N ARG A 97 -20.83 -11.33 -1.60
CA ARG A 97 -20.89 -9.92 -2.02
C ARG A 97 -20.18 -8.93 -1.09
N HIS A 98 -19.49 -9.40 -0.05
CA HIS A 98 -18.85 -8.52 0.92
C HIS A 98 -17.60 -9.18 1.49
N LYS A 99 -16.43 -8.63 1.15
CA LYS A 99 -15.15 -9.11 1.65
C LYS A 99 -14.69 -8.23 2.81
N LYS A 100 -14.51 -8.86 3.97
CA LYS A 100 -14.08 -8.19 5.20
C LYS A 100 -12.75 -8.75 5.69
N VAL A 101 -11.87 -7.85 6.13
CA VAL A 101 -10.55 -8.17 6.67
C VAL A 101 -10.42 -7.61 8.08
N SER A 102 -10.24 -8.49 9.07
CA SER A 102 -9.89 -8.12 10.44
C SER A 102 -8.41 -8.34 10.70
N ILE A 103 -7.71 -7.29 11.11
CA ILE A 103 -6.27 -7.27 11.40
C ILE A 103 -6.11 -7.20 12.92
N ASN A 104 -5.62 -8.27 13.54
CA ASN A 104 -5.38 -8.31 14.98
C ASN A 104 -3.97 -7.80 15.28
N VAL A 105 -3.87 -6.69 15.99
CA VAL A 105 -2.60 -5.99 16.23
C VAL A 105 -2.36 -5.83 17.75
N PRO A 106 -1.15 -6.09 18.26
CA PRO A 106 -0.83 -5.76 19.64
C PRO A 106 -1.13 -4.29 19.96
N ASN A 107 -1.63 -4.00 21.17
CA ASN A 107 -1.95 -2.63 21.59
C ASN A 107 -0.74 -1.67 21.50
N SER A 108 0.47 -2.19 21.67
CA SER A 108 1.72 -1.45 21.50
C SER A 108 1.97 -0.98 20.07
N ASN A 109 1.34 -1.63 19.09
CA ASN A 109 1.56 -1.39 17.66
C ASN A 109 0.33 -0.74 16.98
N LYS A 110 -0.87 -0.83 17.58
CA LYS A 110 -2.10 -0.19 17.06
C LYS A 110 -1.92 1.26 16.63
N GLY A 111 -1.28 2.09 17.44
CA GLY A 111 -1.05 3.50 17.10
C GLY A 111 -0.24 3.68 15.81
N LYS A 112 0.74 2.81 15.55
CA LYS A 112 1.54 2.86 14.32
C LYS A 112 0.76 2.41 13.09
N VAL A 113 -0.17 1.47 13.26
CA VAL A 113 -1.03 0.97 12.18
C VAL A 113 -2.09 2.00 11.80
N LEU A 114 -2.70 2.66 12.78
CA LEU A 114 -3.67 3.72 12.53
C LEU A 114 -3.02 4.94 11.87
N GLY A 115 -1.80 5.30 12.28
CA GLY A 115 -1.16 6.52 11.82
C GLY A 115 -1.73 7.76 12.50
N ARG A 116 -1.25 8.95 12.11
CA ARG A 116 -1.77 10.22 12.64
C ARG A 116 -3.19 10.39 12.14
N GLU A 117 -4.14 10.61 13.05
CA GLU A 117 -5.56 10.82 12.74
C GLU A 117 -6.22 9.71 11.89
N GLY A 118 -5.62 8.50 11.84
CA GLY A 118 -6.14 7.39 11.04
C GLY A 118 -5.67 7.35 9.58
N GLU A 119 -4.79 8.27 9.15
CA GLU A 119 -4.35 8.39 7.75
C GLU A 119 -3.81 7.09 7.14
N ARG A 120 -3.11 6.28 7.94
CA ARG A 120 -2.45 5.07 7.47
C ARG A 120 -3.45 3.94 7.30
N ILE A 121 -4.40 3.79 8.22
CA ILE A 121 -5.43 2.77 8.08
C ILE A 121 -6.38 3.08 6.91
N GLU A 122 -6.67 4.35 6.64
CA GLU A 122 -7.41 4.75 5.44
C GLU A 122 -6.64 4.39 4.16
N THR A 123 -5.34 4.65 4.13
CA THR A 123 -4.49 4.25 2.98
C THR A 123 -4.50 2.73 2.79
N ILE A 124 -4.35 1.95 3.86
CA ILE A 124 -4.39 0.47 3.80
C ILE A 124 -5.76 -0.02 3.31
N ARG A 125 -6.86 0.57 3.78
CA ARG A 125 -8.22 0.28 3.30
C ARG A 125 -8.34 0.49 1.80
N GLU A 126 -7.84 1.62 1.31
CA GLU A 126 -7.89 1.96 -0.10
C GLU A 126 -7.03 1.01 -0.94
N VAL A 127 -5.81 0.66 -0.50
CA VAL A 127 -4.98 -0.35 -1.17
C VAL A 127 -5.76 -1.66 -1.30
N LEU A 128 -6.29 -2.19 -0.20
CA LEU A 128 -6.97 -3.49 -0.19
C LEU A 128 -8.27 -3.49 -1.00
N ALA A 129 -9.00 -2.38 -1.00
CA ALA A 129 -10.20 -2.21 -1.82
C ALA A 129 -9.86 -2.26 -3.32
N ARG A 130 -8.79 -1.56 -3.74
CA ARG A 130 -8.38 -1.50 -5.16
C ARG A 130 -7.74 -2.79 -5.67
N THR A 131 -6.99 -3.48 -4.82
CA THR A 131 -6.16 -4.62 -5.21
C THR A 131 -6.82 -5.99 -5.01
N HIS A 132 -7.70 -6.11 -4.01
CA HIS A 132 -8.32 -7.38 -3.62
C HIS A 132 -9.84 -7.31 -3.43
N ASN A 133 -10.47 -6.18 -3.81
CA ASN A 133 -11.90 -5.95 -3.65
C ASN A 133 -12.36 -6.14 -2.21
N VAL A 134 -11.58 -5.68 -1.24
CA VAL A 134 -11.96 -5.69 0.18
C VAL A 134 -12.91 -4.52 0.45
N ASP A 135 -14.10 -4.82 0.97
CA ASP A 135 -15.13 -3.83 1.27
C ASP A 135 -14.96 -3.22 2.67
N GLU A 136 -14.43 -3.98 3.63
CA GLU A 136 -14.31 -3.55 5.02
C GLU A 136 -12.99 -4.01 5.65
N VAL A 137 -12.28 -3.08 6.32
CA VAL A 137 -11.08 -3.39 7.10
C VAL A 137 -11.23 -2.92 8.55
N LYS A 138 -11.06 -3.85 9.49
CA LYS A 138 -11.09 -3.60 10.94
C LYS A 138 -9.72 -3.88 11.57
N VAL A 139 -9.35 -3.04 12.53
CA VAL A 139 -8.12 -3.19 13.32
C VAL A 139 -8.52 -3.50 14.76
N GLU A 140 -8.09 -4.65 15.26
CA GLU A 140 -8.47 -5.23 16.56
C GLU A 140 -7.31 -5.38 17.53
#